data_AF-A0A3B0Y810-F1
#
_entry.id   AF-A0A3B0Y810-F1
#
_cell.length_a   1.000
_cell.length_b   1.000
_cell.length_c   1.000
_cell.angle_alpha   90.00
_cell.angle_beta   90.00
_cell.angle_gamma   90.00
#
_symmetry.space_group_name_H-M   'P 1'
#
loop_
_entity.id
_entity.type
_entity.pdbx_description
1 polymer ?
#
loop_
_entity_poly.entity_id
_entity_poly.type
_entity_poly.pdbx_seq_one_letter_code
_entity_poly.pdbx_strand_id
1 'polypeptide(L)'
;MSKPAEIELKTALIAAETMKEHDKDPFFIAKTLLNHHYRLKYYEDLQKAADRYINHGQADRERMALLSLIEKIKTMERRLENSDIKDFGLE
;
A
#
# COMPACT_ATOMS: atom_id res chain seq x y z
N MET A 1 -17.76 -10.64 0.88
CA MET A 1 -17.57 -9.18 1.07
C MET A 1 -17.46 -8.54 -0.30
N SER A 2 -18.23 -7.49 -0.58
CA SER A 2 -18.16 -6.74 -1.84
C SER A 2 -16.95 -5.80 -1.83
N LYS A 3 -16.39 -5.48 -3.01
CA LYS A 3 -15.48 -4.33 -3.15
C LYS A 3 -16.30 -3.07 -2.80
N PRO A 4 -15.81 -2.20 -1.88
CA PRO A 4 -16.51 -0.96 -1.57
C PRO A 4 -16.60 -0.08 -2.82
N ALA A 5 -17.69 0.67 -2.94
CA ALA A 5 -17.80 1.69 -3.97
C ALA A 5 -16.72 2.76 -3.76
N GLU A 6 -16.35 3.46 -4.84
CA GLU A 6 -15.28 4.47 -4.78
C GLU A 6 -15.61 5.59 -3.76
N ILE A 7 -16.88 5.96 -3.66
CA ILE A 7 -17.40 6.91 -2.65
C ILE A 7 -17.26 6.37 -1.23
N GLU A 8 -17.59 5.11 -1.00
CA GLU A 8 -17.51 4.48 0.33
C GLU A 8 -16.05 4.41 0.79
N LEU A 9 -15.16 3.99 -0.11
CA LEU A 9 -13.73 3.93 0.16
C LEU A 9 -13.16 5.33 0.44
N LYS A 10 -13.48 6.32 -0.40
CA LYS A 10 -13.02 7.70 -0.21
C LYS A 10 -13.49 8.29 1.12
N THR A 11 -14.74 8.04 1.48
CA THR A 11 -15.32 8.50 2.76
C THR A 11 -14.61 7.83 3.94
N ALA A 12 -14.35 6.53 3.87
CA ALA A 12 -13.63 5.80 4.92
C ALA A 12 -12.17 6.29 5.09
N LEU A 13 -11.49 6.63 3.99
CA LEU A 13 -10.13 7.17 4.03
C LEU A 13 -10.08 8.56 4.68
N ILE A 14 -11.02 9.45 4.33
CA ILE A 14 -11.12 10.78 4.96
C ILE A 14 -11.36 10.64 6.47
N ALA A 15 -12.28 9.75 6.86
CA ALA A 15 -12.55 9.50 8.28
C ALA A 15 -11.30 8.98 9.02
N ALA A 16 -10.54 8.06 8.39
CA ALA A 16 -9.30 7.56 8.95
C ALA A 16 -8.22 8.66 9.07
N GLU A 17 -8.05 9.51 8.07
CA GLU A 17 -7.15 10.67 8.15
C GLU A 17 -7.51 11.58 9.33
N THR A 18 -8.79 11.93 9.46
CA THR A 18 -9.28 12.75 10.58
C THR A 18 -9.08 12.09 11.95
N MET A 19 -9.26 10.77 12.04
CA MET A 19 -9.01 10.02 13.29
C MET A 19 -7.53 10.05 13.68
N LYS A 20 -6.62 9.94 12.70
CA LYS A 20 -5.19 10.03 12.92
C LYS A 20 -4.76 11.45 13.33
N GLU A 21 -5.30 12.48 12.69
CA GLU A 21 -4.99 13.89 12.99
C GLU A 21 -5.43 14.33 14.38
N HIS A 22 -6.54 13.79 14.88
CA HIS A 22 -7.06 14.10 16.21
C HIS A 22 -6.61 13.14 17.30
N ASP A 23 -5.68 12.22 17.00
CA ASP A 23 -5.20 11.16 17.90
C ASP A 23 -6.35 10.31 18.48
N LYS A 24 -7.43 10.17 17.71
CA LYS A 24 -8.65 9.43 18.04
C LYS A 24 -8.66 8.06 17.35
N ASP A 25 -7.51 7.40 17.32
CA ASP A 25 -7.37 6.04 16.76
C ASP A 25 -6.98 5.01 17.83
N PRO A 26 -7.80 4.80 18.87
CA PRO A 26 -7.44 3.95 20.02
C PRO A 26 -7.26 2.47 19.64
N PHE A 27 -7.82 2.06 18.50
CA PHE A 27 -7.77 0.68 18.01
C PHE A 27 -6.89 0.54 16.75
N PHE A 28 -6.12 1.57 16.38
CA PHE A 28 -5.26 1.58 15.20
C PHE A 28 -6.00 1.28 13.89
N ILE A 29 -7.31 1.53 13.83
CA ILE A 29 -8.15 1.29 12.66
C ILE A 29 -7.74 2.23 11.54
N ALA A 30 -7.56 3.52 11.86
CA ALA A 30 -7.15 4.50 10.87
C ALA A 30 -5.74 4.23 10.37
N LYS A 31 -4.79 3.98 11.28
CA LYS A 31 -3.41 3.60 10.93
C LYS A 31 -3.40 2.38 10.01
N THR A 32 -4.13 1.32 10.37
CA THR A 32 -4.16 0.06 9.61
C THR A 32 -4.82 0.24 8.25
N LEU A 33 -5.96 0.95 8.18
CA LEU A 33 -6.69 1.19 6.95
C LEU A 33 -5.86 2.01 5.96
N LEU A 34 -5.25 3.10 6.41
CA LEU A 34 -4.41 3.96 5.56
C LEU A 34 -3.17 3.22 5.06
N ASN A 35 -2.50 2.46 5.94
CA ASN A 35 -1.34 1.66 5.57
C ASN A 35 -1.71 0.60 4.52
N HIS A 36 -2.79 -0.16 4.76
CA HIS A 36 -3.25 -1.17 3.81
C HIS A 36 -3.69 -0.57 2.48
N HIS A 37 -4.41 0.56 2.51
CA HIS A 37 -4.83 1.23 1.28
C HIS A 37 -3.64 1.72 0.46
N TYR A 38 -2.62 2.27 1.11
CA TYR A 38 -1.39 2.69 0.46
C TYR A 38 -0.65 1.49 -0.17
N ARG A 39 -0.46 0.40 0.58
CA ARG A 39 0.20 -0.82 0.09
C ARG A 39 -0.58 -1.48 -1.06
N LEU A 40 -1.91 -1.48 -0.99
CA LEU A 40 -2.78 -2.13 -1.98
C LEU A 40 -2.53 -1.60 -3.39
N LYS A 41 -2.33 -0.28 -3.56
CA LYS A 41 -2.02 0.33 -4.87
C LYS A 41 -0.78 -0.28 -5.52
N TYR A 42 0.28 -0.50 -4.74
CA TYR A 42 1.51 -1.09 -5.26
C TYR A 42 1.32 -2.55 -5.65
N TYR A 43 0.53 -3.31 -4.89
CA TYR A 43 0.24 -4.72 -5.24
C TYR A 43 -0.69 -4.83 -6.45
N GLU A 44 -1.64 -3.91 -6.63
CA GLU A 44 -2.46 -3.84 -7.85
C GLU A 44 -1.59 -3.56 -9.08
N ASP A 45 -0.61 -2.64 -8.97
CA ASP A 45 0.35 -2.40 -10.03
C ASP A 45 1.26 -3.61 -10.28
N LEU A 46 1.64 -4.33 -9.21
CA LEU A 46 2.41 -5.58 -9.32
C LEU A 46 1.65 -6.65 -10.08
N GLN A 47 0.36 -6.80 -9.77
CA GLN A 47 -0.50 -7.75 -10.45
C GLN A 47 -0.59 -7.44 -11.95
N LYS A 48 -0.77 -6.16 -12.32
CA LYS A 48 -0.79 -5.74 -13.74
C LYS A 48 0.54 -5.99 -14.44
N ALA A 49 1.67 -5.72 -13.76
CA ALA A 49 3.00 -5.93 -14.32
C ALA A 49 3.31 -7.43 -14.50
N ALA A 50 2.91 -8.26 -13.53
CA ALA A 50 3.06 -9.71 -13.59
C ALA A 50 2.19 -10.31 -14.71
N ASP A 51 0.94 -9.86 -14.84
CA ASP A 51 0.02 -10.32 -15.88
C ASP A 51 0.55 -9.99 -17.30
N ARG A 52 1.08 -8.78 -17.49
CA ARG A 52 1.76 -8.41 -18.75
C ARG A 52 2.96 -9.31 -19.03
N TYR A 53 3.86 -9.46 -18.06
CA TYR A 53 5.07 -10.27 -18.21
C TYR A 53 4.76 -11.73 -18.59
N ILE A 54 3.73 -12.32 -17.98
CA ILE A 54 3.30 -13.70 -18.26
C ILE A 54 2.65 -13.80 -19.65
N ASN A 55 1.75 -12.87 -19.98
CA ASN A 55 0.93 -12.98 -21.19
C ASN A 55 1.60 -12.42 -22.47
N HIS A 56 2.67 -11.63 -22.37
CA HIS A 56 3.31 -10.96 -23.52
C HIS A 56 4.70 -11.53 -23.87
N GLY A 57 4.95 -12.79 -23.49
CA GLY A 57 6.13 -13.54 -23.95
C GLY A 57 7.43 -13.17 -23.24
N GLN A 58 7.36 -12.63 -22.03
CA GLN A 58 8.52 -12.41 -21.14
C GLN A 58 9.61 -11.50 -21.75
N ALA A 59 9.22 -10.47 -22.49
CA ALA A 59 10.17 -9.52 -23.07
C ALA A 59 11.05 -8.87 -21.97
N ASP A 60 12.34 -8.68 -22.24
CA ASP A 60 13.30 -8.14 -21.26
C ASP A 60 12.86 -6.77 -20.69
N ARG A 61 12.17 -5.94 -21.49
CA ARG A 61 11.62 -4.66 -21.02
C ARG A 61 10.56 -4.84 -19.93
N GLU A 62 9.65 -5.81 -20.10
CA GLU A 62 8.59 -6.07 -19.14
C GLU A 62 9.14 -6.75 -17.89
N ARG A 63 10.12 -7.63 -18.06
CA ARG A 63 10.88 -8.21 -16.96
C ARG A 63 11.56 -7.14 -16.10
N MET A 64 12.24 -6.18 -16.75
CA MET A 64 12.88 -5.06 -16.06
C MET A 64 11.87 -4.17 -15.34
N ALA A 65 10.72 -3.90 -15.96
CA ALA A 65 9.63 -3.14 -15.34
C ALA A 65 9.09 -3.86 -14.09
N LEU A 66 8.88 -5.18 -14.17
CA LEU A 66 8.43 -6.00 -13.06
C LEU A 66 9.45 -6.02 -11.91
N LEU A 67 10.74 -6.23 -12.21
CA LEU A 67 11.81 -6.21 -11.20
C LEU A 67 11.94 -4.86 -10.51
N SER A 68 11.86 -3.76 -11.28
CA SER A 68 11.87 -2.41 -10.72
C SER A 68 10.69 -2.17 -9.76
N LEU A 69 9.52 -2.68 -10.12
CA LEU A 69 8.32 -2.55 -9.29
C LEU A 69 8.41 -3.39 -8.00
N ILE A 70 8.95 -4.60 -8.08
CA ILE A 70 9.23 -5.45 -6.91
C ILE A 70 10.19 -4.73 -5.96
N GLU A 71 11.25 -4.10 -6.48
CA GLU A 71 12.22 -3.40 -5.63
C GLU A 71 11.62 -2.14 -4.98
N LYS A 72 10.75 -1.42 -5.69
CA LYS A 72 9.96 -0.31 -5.12
C LYS A 72 9.09 -0.78 -3.97
N ILE A 73 8.40 -1.92 -4.11
CA ILE A 73 7.57 -2.50 -3.06
C ILE A 73 8.41 -2.87 -1.84
N LYS A 74 9.53 -3.58 -2.03
CA LYS A 74 10.44 -3.94 -0.94
C LYS A 74 10.98 -2.72 -0.19
N THR A 75 11.36 -1.69 -0.94
CA THR A 75 11.84 -0.43 -0.34
C THR A 75 10.74 0.27 0.46
N MET A 76 9.51 0.26 -0.06
CA MET A 76 8.34 0.83 0.60
C MET A 76 7.99 0.06 1.89
N GLU A 77 8.00 -1.28 1.86
CA GLU A 77 7.77 -2.12 3.04
C GLU A 77 8.81 -1.85 4.13
N ARG A 78 10.11 -1.83 3.79
CA ARG A 78 11.17 -1.46 4.75
C ARG A 78 10.98 -0.07 5.33
N ARG A 79 10.49 0.89 4.55
CA ARG A 79 10.20 2.25 5.06
C ARG A 79 9.03 2.23 6.04
N LEU A 80 7.98 1.47 5.76
CA LEU A 80 6.84 1.33 6.66
C LEU A 80 7.25 0.67 7.98
N GLU A 81 8.00 -0.44 7.92
CA GLU A 81 8.56 -1.12 9.10
C GLU A 81 9.42 -0.17 9.94
N ASN A 82 10.32 0.58 9.30
CA ASN A 82 11.19 1.53 10.00
C ASN A 82 10.44 2.77 10.51
N SER A 83 9.36 3.19 9.84
CA SER A 83 8.53 4.29 10.34
C SER A 83 7.73 3.90 11.57
N ASP A 84 7.27 2.64 11.65
CA ASP A 84 6.64 2.11 12.85
C ASP A 84 7.64 2.04 14.01
N ILE A 85 8.89 1.63 13.77
CA ILE A 85 9.93 1.59 14.82
C ILE A 85 10.25 2.98 15.37
N LYS A 86 10.26 4.02 14.53
CA LYS A 86 10.51 5.41 14.96
C LYS A 86 9.35 6.02 15.74
N ASP A 87 8.11 5.64 15.42
CA ASP A 87 6.91 6.07 16.18
C ASP A 87 6.85 5.41 17.58
N PHE A 88 7.53 4.28 17.78
CA PHE A 88 7.57 3.55 19.06
C PHE A 88 8.65 4.02 20.05
N GLY A 89 9.37 5.12 19.77
CA GLY A 89 10.18 5.81 20.79
C GLY A 89 11.20 4.95 21.52
N LEU A 90 12.00 4.17 20.79
CA LEU A 90 13.19 3.53 21.36
C LEU A 90 14.44 4.33 20.95
N GLU A 91 14.77 5.34 21.76
CA GLU A 91 16.14 5.81 21.97
C GLU A 91 16.79 5.02 23.12
#